data_AF-A0A2U3LSR0-F1
#
_entry.id   AF-A0A2U3LSR0-F1
#
_cell.length_a   1.000
_cell.length_b   1.000
_cell.length_c   1.000
_cell.angle_alpha   90.00
_cell.angle_beta   90.00
_cell.angle_gamma   90.00
#
_symmetry.space_group_name_H-M   'P 1'
#
loop_
_entity.id
_entity.type
_entity.pdbx_description
1 polymer ?
#
loop_
_entity_poly.entity_id
_entity_poly.type
_entity_poly.pdbx_seq_one_letter_code
_entity_poly.pdbx_strand_id
1 'polypeptide(L)'
;MPDRNCTTTSYKPFGPTESVFDVWEKLQAFTSSEPIQVRLSPADGTTPIVQSAFLPDGTLHSPRELFLEELATSVGNAGPSAWRAVRRLSSFGIPDHTPEGSYHFSTGTLRMELKGVQVMGLNFAIRATFEPNLGLIPGYLAGATEYFHCEMASGDSPGKGKSKPEMAMVGFPWSLTGITLFSDDRCLDQDASKITKAILDKYARYVKQDQVVMPTSDDPTRKISIISDEIVAIAIHEGLFKTKISQGRFLEIEYSPFPQGPLDALSAGDVEFLTFAQAMAECSKEDLEAESVPALDTPF
;
A
#
# COMPACT_ATOMS: atom_id res chain seq x y z
N MET A 1 -15.58 34.51 30.04
CA MET A 1 -15.08 34.01 28.75
C MET A 1 -15.03 32.50 28.87
N PRO A 2 -15.77 31.71 28.08
CA PRO A 2 -15.71 30.27 28.22
C PRO A 2 -14.42 29.74 27.60
N ASP A 3 -13.76 28.90 28.36
CA ASP A 3 -12.55 28.17 28.00
C ASP A 3 -12.77 27.40 26.69
N ARG A 4 -11.94 27.69 25.69
CA ARG A 4 -11.84 26.86 24.50
C ARG A 4 -11.27 25.51 24.95
N ASN A 5 -12.13 24.50 24.98
CA ASN A 5 -11.74 23.10 24.98
C ASN A 5 -10.75 22.88 23.84
N CYS A 6 -9.46 22.89 24.19
CA CYS A 6 -8.40 22.38 23.35
C CYS A 6 -8.57 20.86 23.40
N THR A 7 -9.44 20.34 22.54
CA THR A 7 -9.47 18.91 22.23
C THR A 7 -8.10 18.60 21.66
N THR A 8 -7.23 18.07 22.51
CA THR A 8 -5.98 17.43 22.11
C THR A 8 -6.41 16.28 21.21
N THR A 9 -6.38 16.50 19.90
CA THR A 9 -6.51 15.46 18.89
C THR A 9 -5.34 14.52 19.11
N SER A 10 -5.55 13.49 19.93
CA SER A 10 -4.56 12.46 20.17
C SER A 10 -4.21 11.82 18.82
N TYR A 11 -2.97 11.97 18.38
CA TYR A 11 -2.45 11.28 17.20
C TYR A 11 -2.75 9.78 17.33
N LYS A 12 -3.63 9.26 16.48
CA LYS A 12 -3.88 7.82 16.42
C LYS A 12 -2.67 7.17 15.73
N PRO A 13 -1.91 6.29 16.40
CA PRO A 13 -0.75 5.65 15.80
C PRO A 13 -1.18 4.80 14.60
N PHE A 14 -0.35 4.74 13.56
CA PHE A 14 -0.64 3.89 12.41
C PHE A 14 -0.70 2.41 12.79
N GLY A 15 -1.66 1.69 12.21
CA GLY A 15 -1.93 0.28 12.50
C GLY A 15 -1.71 -0.64 11.29
N PRO A 16 -1.56 -1.96 11.50
CA PRO A 16 -1.39 -2.95 10.43
C PRO A 16 -2.55 -3.13 9.48
N THR A 17 -3.76 -2.99 9.99
CA THR A 17 -4.98 -3.25 9.23
C THR A 17 -5.57 -1.98 8.63
N GLU A 18 -4.79 -0.90 8.57
CA GLU A 18 -5.29 0.37 8.12
C GLU A 18 -5.48 0.40 6.62
N SER A 19 -6.69 0.79 6.24
CA SER A 19 -7.03 1.01 4.85
C SER A 19 -6.42 2.30 4.34
N VAL A 20 -6.48 2.47 3.03
CA VAL A 20 -6.09 3.71 2.35
C VAL A 20 -6.84 4.93 2.93
N PHE A 21 -8.09 4.74 3.36
CA PHE A 21 -8.93 5.80 3.94
C PHE A 21 -8.48 6.18 5.35
N ASP A 22 -8.11 5.22 6.18
CA ASP A 22 -7.65 5.47 7.55
C ASP A 22 -6.33 6.27 7.52
N VAL A 23 -5.43 5.89 6.61
CA VAL A 23 -4.17 6.60 6.40
C VAL A 23 -4.40 8.01 5.87
N TRP A 24 -5.34 8.19 4.93
CA TRP A 24 -5.70 9.51 4.41
C TRP A 24 -6.13 10.47 5.52
N GLU A 25 -7.03 10.03 6.40
CA GLU A 25 -7.48 10.85 7.54
C GLU A 25 -6.34 11.18 8.49
N LYS A 26 -5.45 10.22 8.76
CA LYS A 26 -4.29 10.44 9.63
C LYS A 26 -3.26 11.39 9.08
N LEU A 27 -3.01 11.37 7.76
CA LEU A 27 -2.09 12.31 7.14
C LEU A 27 -2.56 13.76 7.31
N GLN A 28 -3.87 14.00 7.35
CA GLN A 28 -4.44 15.34 7.59
C GLN A 28 -4.22 15.86 9.01
N ALA A 29 -3.99 14.95 9.97
CA ALA A 29 -3.70 15.32 11.35
C ALA A 29 -2.28 15.89 11.55
N PHE A 30 -1.42 15.80 10.54
CA PHE A 30 -0.13 16.48 10.53
C PHE A 30 -0.26 17.92 10.05
N THR A 31 0.66 18.78 10.49
CA THR A 31 0.86 20.10 9.88
C THR A 31 1.95 19.99 8.81
N SER A 32 1.67 20.52 7.62
CA SER A 32 2.54 20.42 6.45
C SER A 32 2.47 21.66 5.59
N SER A 33 3.59 22.03 4.97
CA SER A 33 3.65 23.07 3.94
C SER A 33 3.29 22.59 2.53
N GLU A 34 3.11 21.27 2.35
CA GLU A 34 2.81 20.64 1.06
C GLU A 34 1.51 19.83 1.12
N PRO A 35 0.79 19.70 -0.01
CA PRO A 35 -0.41 18.88 -0.09
C PRO A 35 -0.09 17.39 0.01
N ILE A 36 -1.07 16.59 0.42
CA ILE A 36 -1.02 15.13 0.36
C ILE A 36 -1.09 14.72 -1.12
N GLN A 37 -0.22 13.80 -1.53
CA GLN A 37 -0.17 13.29 -2.89
C GLN A 37 -0.37 11.77 -2.90
N VAL A 38 -1.26 11.29 -3.77
CA VAL A 38 -1.51 9.86 -3.98
C VAL A 38 -1.01 9.46 -5.37
N ARG A 39 -0.28 8.37 -5.45
CA ARG A 39 0.31 7.84 -6.69
C ARG A 39 -0.06 6.38 -6.86
N LEU A 40 -0.49 6.03 -8.07
CA LEU A 40 -0.83 4.66 -8.47
C LEU A 40 0.29 4.06 -9.31
N SER A 41 0.66 2.82 -9.01
CA SER A 41 1.79 2.08 -9.56
C SER A 41 3.06 2.94 -9.66
N PRO A 42 3.48 3.61 -8.56
CA PRO A 42 4.55 4.58 -8.60
C PRO A 42 5.89 3.95 -9.00
N ALA A 43 6.49 4.50 -10.05
CA ALA A 43 7.94 4.49 -10.26
C ALA A 43 8.49 5.88 -9.93
N ASP A 44 9.82 6.04 -9.84
CA ASP A 44 10.41 7.35 -9.61
C ASP A 44 9.95 8.36 -10.69
N GLY A 45 9.35 9.47 -10.24
CA GLY A 45 8.87 10.54 -11.11
C GLY A 45 7.43 10.40 -11.62
N THR A 46 6.64 9.41 -11.20
CA THR A 46 5.21 9.33 -11.59
C THR A 46 4.39 10.49 -11.02
N THR A 47 3.59 11.11 -11.88
CA THR A 47 2.63 12.16 -11.52
C THR A 47 1.60 11.63 -10.49
N PRO A 48 1.27 12.40 -9.44
CA PRO A 48 0.16 12.06 -8.55
C PRO A 48 -1.15 11.92 -9.31
N ILE A 49 -1.94 10.89 -8.98
CA ILE A 49 -3.31 10.75 -9.46
C ILE A 49 -4.28 11.58 -8.62
N VAL A 50 -3.94 11.83 -7.35
CA VAL A 50 -4.67 12.72 -6.45
C VAL A 50 -3.67 13.65 -5.79
N GLN A 51 -4.05 14.92 -5.66
CA GLN A 51 -3.35 15.90 -4.86
C GLN A 51 -4.40 16.66 -4.03
N SER A 52 -4.25 16.67 -2.71
CA SER A 52 -5.21 17.33 -1.85
C SER A 52 -5.36 18.81 -2.22
N ALA A 53 -6.59 19.30 -2.28
CA ALA A 53 -6.90 20.71 -2.53
C ALA A 53 -6.57 21.63 -1.35
N PHE A 54 -6.17 21.06 -0.23
CA PHE A 54 -5.83 21.73 1.02
C PHE A 54 -4.42 21.35 1.47
N LEU A 55 -3.85 22.16 2.37
CA LEU A 55 -2.62 21.85 3.09
C LEU A 55 -3.01 21.29 4.47
N PRO A 56 -2.48 20.12 4.87
CA PRO A 56 -2.71 19.58 6.20
C PRO A 56 -2.26 20.57 7.28
N ASP A 57 -3.17 20.91 8.18
CA ASP A 57 -2.94 21.86 9.28
C ASP A 57 -3.30 21.24 10.64
N GLY A 58 -3.51 19.93 10.70
CA GLY A 58 -3.98 19.21 11.89
C GLY A 58 -5.50 19.11 11.99
N THR A 59 -6.26 19.64 11.03
CA THR A 59 -7.71 19.48 10.94
C THR A 59 -8.11 18.56 9.78
N LEU A 60 -9.23 17.86 9.94
CA LEU A 60 -9.79 16.99 8.91
C LEU A 60 -10.55 17.84 7.89
N HIS A 61 -10.00 17.98 6.68
CA HIS A 61 -10.58 18.75 5.58
C HIS A 61 -11.37 17.88 4.59
N SER A 62 -10.88 16.67 4.36
CA SER A 62 -11.48 15.70 3.43
C SER A 62 -11.78 14.40 4.17
N PRO A 63 -13.05 14.15 4.58
CA PRO A 63 -13.45 12.90 5.18
C PRO A 63 -13.38 11.74 4.17
N ARG A 64 -13.46 10.52 4.68
CA ARG A 64 -13.44 9.27 3.90
C ARG A 64 -14.30 9.31 2.63
N GLU A 65 -15.53 9.79 2.70
CA GLU A 65 -16.48 9.75 1.59
C GLU A 65 -16.01 10.63 0.42
N LEU A 66 -15.53 11.84 0.71
CA LEU A 66 -15.00 12.74 -0.31
C LEU A 66 -13.74 12.15 -0.94
N PHE A 67 -12.86 11.57 -0.13
CA PHE A 67 -11.64 10.95 -0.64
C PHE A 67 -11.93 9.70 -1.47
N LEU A 68 -12.96 8.92 -1.13
CA LEU A 68 -13.39 7.76 -1.94
C LEU A 68 -13.82 8.19 -3.34
N GLU A 69 -14.63 9.24 -3.45
CA GLU A 69 -15.06 9.78 -4.74
C GLU A 69 -13.90 10.35 -5.56
N GLU A 70 -13.00 11.09 -4.91
CA GLU A 70 -11.80 11.67 -5.52
C GLU A 70 -10.86 10.56 -6.03
N LEU A 71 -10.59 9.55 -5.19
CA LEU A 71 -9.75 8.42 -5.54
C LEU A 71 -10.35 7.62 -6.70
N ALA A 72 -11.65 7.30 -6.67
CA ALA A 72 -12.33 6.59 -7.75
C ALA A 72 -12.25 7.35 -9.08
N THR A 73 -12.51 8.66 -9.05
CA THR A 73 -12.42 9.51 -10.24
C THR A 73 -11.01 9.55 -10.80
N SER A 74 -10.01 9.74 -9.93
CA SER A 74 -8.60 9.82 -10.31
C SER A 74 -8.05 8.51 -10.83
N VAL A 75 -8.42 7.39 -10.20
CA VAL A 75 -8.03 6.04 -10.63
C VAL A 75 -8.66 5.70 -11.99
N GLY A 76 -9.94 6.04 -12.20
CA GLY A 76 -10.60 5.94 -13.51
C GLY A 76 -9.89 6.71 -14.62
N ASN A 77 -9.31 7.87 -14.28
CA ASN A 77 -8.61 8.76 -15.20
C ASN A 77 -7.09 8.54 -15.29
N ALA A 78 -6.51 7.62 -14.51
CA ALA A 78 -5.06 7.41 -14.44
C ALA A 78 -4.44 6.85 -15.74
N GLY A 79 -5.27 6.48 -16.72
CA GLY A 79 -4.86 6.17 -18.08
C GLY A 79 -4.25 4.77 -18.26
N PRO A 80 -3.57 4.52 -19.40
CA PRO A 80 -3.19 3.18 -19.81
C PRO A 80 -2.23 2.45 -18.86
N SER A 81 -1.37 3.16 -18.13
CA SER A 81 -0.48 2.55 -17.13
C SER A 81 -1.24 1.94 -15.97
N ALA A 82 -2.36 2.54 -15.55
CA ALA A 82 -3.22 2.03 -14.49
C ALA A 82 -4.02 0.81 -14.96
N TRP A 83 -4.63 0.89 -16.15
CA TRP A 83 -5.49 -0.17 -16.68
C TRP A 83 -4.71 -1.45 -17.03
N ARG A 84 -3.43 -1.31 -17.42
CA ARG A 84 -2.54 -2.47 -17.62
C ARG A 84 -2.25 -3.26 -16.35
N ALA A 85 -2.54 -2.73 -15.17
CA ALA A 85 -2.44 -3.47 -13.91
C ALA A 85 -3.73 -4.25 -13.57
N VAL A 86 -4.80 -4.08 -14.36
CA VAL A 86 -6.05 -4.82 -14.14
C VAL A 86 -5.93 -6.22 -14.73
N ARG A 87 -6.33 -7.23 -13.95
CA ARG A 87 -6.38 -8.64 -14.36
C ARG A 87 -7.72 -9.24 -13.99
N ARG A 88 -8.15 -10.25 -14.76
CA ARG A 88 -9.24 -11.15 -14.37
C ARG A 88 -8.73 -12.29 -13.51
N LEU A 89 -9.57 -12.81 -12.62
CA LEU A 89 -9.26 -14.04 -11.90
C LEU A 89 -9.03 -15.23 -12.84
N SER A 90 -9.63 -15.22 -14.03
CA SER A 90 -9.38 -16.26 -15.01
C SER A 90 -7.96 -16.36 -15.54
N SER A 91 -7.16 -15.28 -15.44
CA SER A 91 -5.72 -15.38 -15.76
C SER A 91 -4.92 -16.23 -14.75
N PHE A 92 -5.55 -16.62 -13.63
CA PHE A 92 -4.97 -17.45 -12.58
C PHE A 92 -5.54 -18.89 -12.58
N GLY A 93 -6.24 -19.30 -13.64
CA GLY A 93 -6.72 -20.66 -13.82
C GLY A 93 -8.18 -20.89 -13.39
N ILE A 94 -8.86 -19.87 -12.87
CA ILE A 94 -10.30 -19.95 -12.57
C ILE A 94 -11.08 -19.86 -13.90
N PRO A 95 -12.04 -20.75 -14.19
CA PRO A 95 -12.71 -20.72 -15.49
C PRO A 95 -13.51 -19.44 -15.74
N ASP A 96 -13.37 -18.86 -16.93
CA ASP A 96 -13.90 -17.54 -17.30
C ASP A 96 -15.43 -17.44 -17.33
N HIS A 97 -16.11 -18.57 -17.49
CA HIS A 97 -17.56 -18.69 -17.45
C HIS A 97 -18.15 -18.68 -16.03
N THR A 98 -17.31 -18.79 -15.00
CA THR A 98 -17.76 -18.67 -13.60
C THR A 98 -17.89 -17.20 -13.21
N PRO A 99 -18.83 -16.85 -12.30
CA PRO A 99 -18.91 -15.50 -11.74
C PRO A 99 -17.57 -15.01 -11.18
N GLU A 100 -16.84 -15.89 -10.48
CA GLU A 100 -15.53 -15.61 -9.89
C GLU A 100 -14.48 -15.36 -10.97
N GLY A 101 -14.40 -16.19 -12.00
CA GLY A 101 -13.43 -16.03 -13.10
C GLY A 101 -13.56 -14.71 -13.85
N SER A 102 -14.76 -14.12 -13.87
CA SER A 102 -15.06 -12.82 -14.48
C SER A 102 -14.64 -11.61 -13.62
N TYR A 103 -14.32 -11.83 -12.34
CA TYR A 103 -13.95 -10.76 -11.41
C TYR A 103 -12.63 -10.08 -11.81
N HIS A 104 -12.64 -8.74 -11.86
CA HIS A 104 -11.46 -7.94 -12.17
C HIS A 104 -10.88 -7.31 -10.91
N PHE A 105 -9.55 -7.31 -10.83
CA PHE A 105 -8.82 -6.68 -9.73
C PHE A 105 -7.53 -6.01 -10.24
N SER A 106 -7.02 -5.06 -9.46
CA SER A 106 -5.77 -4.36 -9.76
C SER A 106 -4.59 -5.04 -9.06
N THR A 107 -3.52 -5.28 -9.82
CA THR A 107 -2.20 -5.66 -9.31
C THR A 107 -1.28 -4.44 -9.12
N GLY A 108 -1.80 -3.22 -9.24
CA GLY A 108 -1.03 -1.99 -9.08
C GLY A 108 -0.84 -1.63 -7.60
N THR A 109 0.30 -1.04 -7.24
CA THR A 109 0.57 -0.55 -5.89
C THR A 109 0.05 0.88 -5.71
N LEU A 110 -0.14 1.34 -4.48
CA LEU A 110 -0.54 2.72 -4.18
C LEU A 110 0.45 3.33 -3.18
N ARG A 111 0.85 4.59 -3.39
CA ARG A 111 1.65 5.34 -2.41
C ARG A 111 1.00 6.65 -2.08
N MET A 112 0.83 6.91 -0.79
CA MET A 112 0.39 8.18 -0.25
C MET A 112 1.59 8.91 0.36
N GLU A 113 1.80 10.18 0.02
CA GLU A 113 2.98 10.94 0.42
C GLU A 113 2.60 12.33 0.93
N LEU A 114 3.17 12.73 2.06
CA LEU A 114 3.07 14.05 2.64
C LEU A 114 4.47 14.56 2.97
N LYS A 115 4.91 15.64 2.32
CA LYS A 115 6.23 16.26 2.52
C LYS A 115 6.13 17.47 3.43
N GLY A 116 7.27 17.96 3.94
CA GLY A 116 7.31 19.21 4.71
C GLY A 116 6.63 19.10 6.08
N VAL A 117 6.56 17.89 6.65
CA VAL A 117 6.07 17.67 8.01
C VAL A 117 7.20 18.02 8.98
N GLN A 118 6.97 19.00 9.85
CA GLN A 118 7.98 19.40 10.82
C GLN A 118 7.91 18.52 12.07
N VAL A 119 9.00 17.79 12.36
CA VAL A 119 9.16 16.98 13.57
C VAL A 119 10.42 17.43 14.29
N MET A 120 10.27 17.93 15.51
CA MET A 120 11.41 18.41 16.33
C MET A 120 12.28 19.45 15.60
N GLY A 121 11.69 20.29 14.74
CA GLY A 121 12.42 21.31 13.99
C GLY A 121 13.06 20.83 12.68
N LEU A 122 12.96 19.54 12.36
CA LEU A 122 13.43 18.95 11.10
C LEU A 122 12.26 18.71 10.15
N ASN A 123 12.50 18.83 8.84
CA ASN A 123 11.51 18.49 7.83
C ASN A 123 11.57 17.01 7.46
N PHE A 124 10.42 16.34 7.50
CA PHE A 124 10.23 14.96 7.08
C PHE A 124 9.21 14.87 5.95
N ALA A 125 9.36 13.82 5.15
CA ALA A 125 8.34 13.28 4.28
C ALA A 125 7.80 11.98 4.89
N ILE A 126 6.49 11.87 5.02
CA ILE A 126 5.78 10.65 5.39
C ILE A 126 5.32 9.98 4.09
N ARG A 127 5.62 8.69 3.93
CA ARG A 127 5.16 7.86 2.82
C ARG A 127 4.47 6.63 3.37
N ALA A 128 3.23 6.39 2.95
CA ALA A 128 2.52 5.15 3.21
C ALA A 128 2.40 4.36 1.91
N THR A 129 2.85 3.11 1.92
CA THR A 129 2.87 2.22 0.76
C THR A 129 1.84 1.11 0.94
N PHE A 130 1.05 0.89 -0.09
CA PHE A 130 0.06 -0.17 -0.15
C PHE A 130 0.33 -1.07 -1.35
N GLU A 131 0.24 -2.37 -1.13
CA GLU A 131 0.44 -3.37 -2.16
C GLU A 131 -0.81 -4.25 -2.29
N PRO A 132 -1.08 -4.81 -3.49
CA PRO A 132 -2.12 -5.81 -3.66
C PRO A 132 -1.85 -7.03 -2.77
N ASN A 133 -2.86 -7.42 -2.01
CA ASN A 133 -2.88 -8.64 -1.20
C ASN A 133 -3.99 -9.56 -1.72
N LEU A 134 -3.62 -10.53 -2.55
CA LEU A 134 -4.58 -11.42 -3.20
C LEU A 134 -5.37 -12.28 -2.21
N GLY A 135 -4.84 -12.51 -1.00
CA GLY A 135 -5.54 -13.19 0.09
C GLY A 135 -6.83 -12.49 0.55
N LEU A 136 -7.02 -11.20 0.21
CA LEU A 136 -8.27 -10.49 0.50
C LEU A 136 -9.41 -10.88 -0.46
N ILE A 137 -9.09 -11.41 -1.64
CA ILE A 137 -10.08 -11.68 -2.69
C ILE A 137 -11.05 -12.81 -2.29
N PRO A 138 -10.61 -13.98 -1.79
CA PRO A 138 -11.52 -15.02 -1.34
C PRO A 138 -12.46 -14.54 -0.23
N GLY A 139 -11.94 -13.78 0.73
CA GLY A 139 -12.73 -13.17 1.80
C GLY A 139 -13.80 -12.22 1.27
N TYR A 140 -13.50 -11.45 0.23
CA TYR A 140 -14.47 -10.59 -0.44
C TYR A 140 -15.56 -11.38 -1.15
N LEU A 141 -15.19 -12.38 -1.94
CA LEU A 141 -16.16 -13.22 -2.68
C LEU A 141 -17.07 -14.00 -1.73
N ALA A 142 -16.58 -14.38 -0.54
CA ALA A 142 -17.37 -15.00 0.52
C ALA A 142 -18.19 -14.01 1.37
N GLY A 143 -18.10 -12.69 1.13
CA GLY A 143 -18.78 -11.65 1.90
C GLY A 143 -18.22 -11.43 3.32
N ALA A 144 -17.00 -11.90 3.59
CA ALA A 144 -16.33 -11.78 4.88
C ALA A 144 -15.48 -10.50 5.02
N THR A 145 -15.06 -9.90 3.91
CA THR A 145 -14.25 -8.67 3.88
C THR A 145 -14.68 -7.74 2.76
N GLU A 146 -14.42 -6.45 2.88
CA GLU A 146 -14.61 -5.48 1.81
C GLU A 146 -13.33 -4.66 1.60
N TYR A 147 -13.09 -4.24 0.36
CA TYR A 147 -12.02 -3.31 0.01
C TYR A 147 -12.52 -2.36 -1.09
N PHE A 148 -11.67 -1.45 -1.56
CA PHE A 148 -12.06 -0.42 -2.50
C PHE A 148 -12.36 -1.00 -3.89
N HIS A 149 -13.45 -0.55 -4.54
CA HIS A 149 -13.80 -0.89 -5.92
C HIS A 149 -14.17 0.37 -6.69
N CYS A 150 -13.84 0.41 -7.99
CA CYS A 150 -14.32 1.44 -8.89
C CYS A 150 -14.42 0.95 -10.33
N GLU A 151 -15.25 1.62 -11.15
CA GLU A 151 -15.32 1.34 -12.58
C GLU A 151 -14.05 1.81 -13.29
N MET A 152 -13.43 0.91 -14.06
CA MET A 152 -12.24 1.19 -14.84
C MET A 152 -12.21 0.40 -16.13
N ALA A 153 -11.43 0.90 -17.07
CA ALA A 153 -11.09 0.16 -18.27
C ALA A 153 -10.30 -1.11 -17.94
N SER A 154 -10.78 -2.24 -18.44
CA SER A 154 -10.10 -3.54 -18.43
C SER A 154 -8.94 -3.52 -19.44
N GLY A 155 -7.77 -3.95 -18.98
CA GLY A 155 -6.58 -4.13 -19.83
C GLY A 155 -6.67 -5.33 -20.78
N ASP A 156 -7.64 -6.24 -20.57
CA ASP A 156 -7.67 -7.58 -21.17
C ASP A 156 -8.40 -7.65 -22.52
N SER A 157 -9.07 -6.58 -22.97
CA SER A 157 -9.90 -6.61 -24.18
C SER A 157 -9.83 -5.31 -24.98
N PRO A 158 -9.43 -5.31 -26.28
CA PRO A 158 -9.84 -4.25 -27.18
C PRO A 158 -11.37 -4.32 -27.29
N GLY A 159 -12.07 -3.27 -26.86
CA GLY A 159 -13.53 -3.24 -26.88
C GLY A 159 -14.07 -3.56 -28.27
N LYS A 160 -15.27 -4.18 -28.31
CA LYS A 160 -16.02 -4.46 -29.54
C LYS A 160 -16.35 -3.12 -30.24
N GLY A 161 -15.42 -2.67 -31.07
CA GLY A 161 -15.39 -1.34 -31.66
C GLY A 161 -14.02 -0.72 -31.46
N LYS A 162 -13.19 -0.76 -32.52
CA LYS A 162 -11.81 -0.24 -32.54
C LYS A 162 -11.74 1.16 -31.90
N SER A 163 -11.34 1.25 -30.62
CA SER A 163 -10.64 2.38 -29.96
C SER A 163 -10.89 2.53 -28.44
N LYS A 164 -11.83 1.80 -27.81
CA LYS A 164 -12.08 1.96 -26.36
C LYS A 164 -12.01 0.64 -25.58
N PRO A 165 -11.26 0.57 -24.47
CA PRO A 165 -11.28 -0.59 -23.59
C PRO A 165 -12.66 -0.77 -22.94
N GLU A 166 -13.00 -2.01 -22.59
CA GLU A 166 -14.23 -2.36 -21.87
C GLU A 166 -14.18 -1.80 -20.45
N MET A 167 -15.25 -1.15 -19.98
CA MET A 167 -15.36 -0.72 -18.58
C MET A 167 -15.81 -1.91 -17.73
N ALA A 168 -15.12 -2.16 -16.63
CA ALA A 168 -15.42 -3.21 -15.66
C ALA A 168 -15.35 -2.64 -14.24
N MET A 169 -16.12 -3.23 -13.32
CA MET A 169 -15.92 -2.97 -11.90
C MET A 169 -14.64 -3.66 -11.45
N VAL A 170 -13.66 -2.89 -10.96
CA VAL A 170 -12.34 -3.39 -10.57
C VAL A 170 -12.16 -3.25 -9.07
N GLY A 171 -11.72 -4.32 -8.43
CA GLY A 171 -11.33 -4.33 -7.03
C GLY A 171 -9.87 -3.96 -6.77
N PHE A 172 -9.61 -3.32 -5.64
CA PHE A 172 -8.30 -2.90 -5.18
C PHE A 172 -8.01 -3.51 -3.81
N PRO A 173 -7.44 -4.73 -3.78
CA PRO A 173 -7.15 -5.44 -2.54
C PRO A 173 -5.88 -4.88 -1.88
N TRP A 174 -5.84 -3.58 -1.62
CA TRP A 174 -4.68 -2.90 -1.06
C TRP A 174 -4.55 -3.12 0.44
N SER A 175 -3.40 -3.62 0.86
CA SER A 175 -2.99 -3.69 2.26
C SER A 175 -1.80 -2.75 2.50
N LEU A 176 -1.80 -2.07 3.65
CA LEU A 176 -0.68 -1.23 4.07
C LEU A 176 0.55 -2.11 4.35
N THR A 177 1.63 -1.91 3.60
CA THR A 177 2.86 -2.71 3.74
C THR A 177 3.98 -1.96 4.44
N GLY A 178 3.97 -0.63 4.39
CA GLY A 178 5.01 0.16 5.02
C GLY A 178 4.65 1.63 5.19
N ILE A 179 5.23 2.22 6.23
CA ILE A 179 5.25 3.65 6.49
C ILE A 179 6.69 4.10 6.64
N THR A 180 7.12 5.00 5.77
CA THR A 180 8.47 5.54 5.78
C THR A 180 8.43 7.00 6.18
N LEU A 181 9.21 7.38 7.19
CA LEU A 181 9.58 8.76 7.47
C LEU A 181 10.95 9.00 6.89
N PHE A 182 11.06 9.90 5.93
CA PHE A 182 12.32 10.25 5.27
C PHE A 182 12.65 11.72 5.50
N SER A 183 13.90 12.03 5.82
CA SER A 183 14.42 13.39 5.90
C SER A 183 15.79 13.47 5.26
N ASP A 184 16.04 14.54 4.52
CA ASP A 184 17.33 14.98 4.00
C ASP A 184 17.65 16.43 4.44
N ASP A 185 17.02 16.87 5.54
CA ASP A 185 17.18 18.20 6.10
C ASP A 185 18.64 18.47 6.48
N ARG A 186 19.18 19.64 6.14
CA ARG A 186 20.57 20.00 6.45
C ARG A 186 20.86 20.01 7.95
N CYS A 187 19.85 20.23 8.78
CA CYS A 187 19.97 20.17 10.24
C CYS A 187 20.18 18.75 10.78
N LEU A 188 19.98 17.70 9.96
CA LEU A 188 20.26 16.30 10.34
C LEU A 188 21.72 16.07 10.73
N ASP A 189 22.65 16.89 10.25
CA ASP A 189 24.07 16.78 10.63
C ASP A 189 24.28 16.81 12.15
N GLN A 190 23.43 17.54 12.89
CA GLN A 190 23.53 17.70 14.34
C GLN A 190 22.61 16.75 15.11
N ASP A 191 21.53 16.26 14.49
CA ASP A 191 20.43 15.63 15.20
C ASP A 191 20.10 14.19 14.76
N ALA A 192 20.53 13.73 13.57
CA ALA A 192 20.22 12.39 13.06
C ALA A 192 20.64 11.30 14.06
N SER A 193 21.88 11.32 14.52
CA SER A 193 22.39 10.32 15.45
C SER A 193 21.72 10.40 16.85
N LYS A 194 21.19 11.55 17.25
CA LYS A 194 20.41 11.69 18.50
C LYS A 194 19.03 11.04 18.35
N ILE A 195 18.38 11.24 17.21
CA ILE A 195 17.08 10.62 16.89
C ILE A 195 17.24 9.11 16.82
N THR A 196 18.24 8.63 16.06
CA THR A 196 18.57 7.20 15.99
C THR A 196 18.80 6.60 17.38
N LYS A 197 19.59 7.28 18.23
CA LYS A 197 19.82 6.84 19.61
C LYS A 197 18.54 6.83 20.45
N ALA A 198 17.70 7.86 20.36
CA ALA A 198 16.46 7.92 21.13
C ALA A 198 15.48 6.80 20.75
N ILE A 199 15.41 6.46 19.45
CA ILE A 199 14.59 5.33 18.97
C ILE A 199 15.17 4.01 19.48
N LEU A 200 16.49 3.82 19.37
CA LEU A 200 17.18 2.65 19.92
C LEU A 200 16.95 2.49 21.42
N ASP A 201 17.11 3.56 22.21
CA ASP A 201 16.92 3.54 23.65
C ASP A 201 15.46 3.20 24.00
N LYS A 202 14.48 3.75 23.25
CA LYS A 202 13.05 3.48 23.43
C LYS A 202 12.68 2.02 23.15
N TYR A 203 13.29 1.41 22.13
CA TYR A 203 13.00 0.04 21.72
C TYR A 203 14.13 -0.93 22.10
N ALA A 204 15.01 -0.59 23.05
CA ALA A 204 16.23 -1.34 23.34
C ALA A 204 15.99 -2.82 23.68
N ARG A 205 14.85 -3.14 24.31
CA ARG A 205 14.42 -4.51 24.61
C ARG A 205 14.12 -5.38 23.38
N TYR A 206 13.96 -4.75 22.22
CA TYR A 206 13.66 -5.34 20.91
C TYR A 206 14.82 -5.19 19.93
N VAL A 207 16.01 -4.78 20.39
CA VAL A 207 17.19 -4.67 19.54
C VAL A 207 18.03 -5.91 19.74
N LYS A 208 18.06 -6.82 18.76
CA LYS A 208 19.03 -7.92 18.71
C LYS A 208 20.38 -7.36 18.24
N GLN A 209 21.39 -7.34 19.12
CA GLN A 209 22.68 -6.65 18.89
C GLN A 209 23.45 -7.15 17.65
N ASP A 210 23.26 -8.42 17.29
CA ASP A 210 23.80 -9.11 16.11
C ASP A 210 23.22 -8.62 14.78
N GLN A 211 22.19 -7.77 14.80
CA GLN A 211 21.50 -7.27 13.61
C GLN A 211 21.71 -5.77 13.35
N VAL A 212 22.61 -5.14 14.12
CA VAL A 212 23.03 -3.76 13.86
C VAL A 212 24.17 -3.76 12.85
N VAL A 213 23.89 -3.41 11.61
CA VAL A 213 24.92 -3.30 10.56
C VAL A 213 25.64 -1.96 10.72
N MET A 214 26.91 -2.02 11.13
CA MET A 214 27.74 -0.83 11.26
C MET A 214 28.25 -0.35 9.89
N PRO A 215 28.50 0.96 9.72
CA PRO A 215 29.06 1.49 8.48
C PRO A 215 30.40 0.84 8.16
N THR A 216 30.68 0.63 6.87
CA THR A 216 31.98 0.14 6.38
C THR A 216 32.74 1.27 5.70
N SER A 217 34.01 1.05 5.34
CA SER A 217 34.77 2.07 4.60
C SER A 217 34.15 2.41 3.23
N ASP A 218 33.44 1.44 2.66
CA ASP A 218 32.91 1.50 1.30
C ASP A 218 31.44 1.96 1.29
N ASP A 219 30.74 1.79 2.42
CA ASP A 219 29.38 2.27 2.65
C ASP A 219 29.33 3.14 3.92
N PRO A 220 29.35 4.49 3.79
CA PRO A 220 29.25 5.39 4.92
C PRO A 220 27.83 5.46 5.51
N THR A 221 26.89 4.65 5.02
CA THR A 221 25.55 4.52 5.57
C THR A 221 25.54 3.54 6.75
N ARG A 222 24.66 3.81 7.70
CA ARG A 222 24.37 3.02 8.88
C ARG A 222 22.96 2.47 8.73
N LYS A 223 22.84 1.14 8.63
CA LYS A 223 21.55 0.44 8.66
C LYS A 223 21.35 -0.24 9.99
N ILE A 224 20.25 0.11 10.66
CA ILE A 224 19.88 -0.47 11.94
C ILE A 224 18.47 -1.04 11.80
N SER A 225 18.31 -2.33 12.04
CA SER A 225 17.00 -2.95 12.14
C SER A 225 16.65 -3.18 13.61
N ILE A 226 15.45 -2.77 14.01
CA ILE A 226 14.87 -3.02 15.34
C ILE A 226 13.79 -4.09 15.15
N ILE A 227 14.02 -5.28 15.72
CA ILE A 227 13.17 -6.46 15.55
C ILE A 227 12.49 -6.81 16.86
N SER A 228 11.19 -6.54 16.95
CA SER A 228 10.36 -6.97 18.08
C SER A 228 9.77 -8.33 17.79
N ASP A 229 10.00 -9.31 18.66
CA ASP A 229 9.30 -10.61 18.63
C ASP A 229 9.36 -11.33 17.26
N GLU A 230 10.56 -11.40 16.67
CA GLU A 230 10.83 -12.04 15.36
C GLU A 230 10.23 -11.33 14.14
N ILE A 231 9.66 -10.14 14.36
CA ILE A 231 9.05 -9.30 13.34
C ILE A 231 9.84 -8.00 13.26
N VAL A 232 10.32 -7.64 12.06
CA VAL A 232 10.94 -6.33 11.83
C VAL A 232 9.85 -5.28 11.97
N ALA A 233 9.78 -4.62 13.13
CA ALA A 233 8.81 -3.57 13.37
C ALA A 233 9.32 -2.24 12.82
N ILE A 234 10.63 -1.94 12.96
CA ILE A 234 11.20 -0.64 12.56
C ILE A 234 12.58 -0.85 11.94
N ALA A 235 12.82 -0.33 10.74
CA ALA A 235 14.15 -0.20 10.15
C ALA A 235 14.56 1.28 10.12
N ILE A 236 15.80 1.57 10.51
CA ILE A 236 16.39 2.91 10.49
C ILE A 236 17.58 2.89 9.55
N HIS A 237 17.57 3.80 8.61
CA HIS A 237 18.63 4.04 7.64
C HIS A 237 19.13 5.47 7.82
N GLU A 238 20.33 5.62 8.36
CA GLU A 238 21.00 6.92 8.49
C GLU A 238 22.23 6.89 7.60
N GLY A 239 22.44 7.89 6.75
CA GLY A 239 23.58 7.83 5.86
C GLY A 239 23.97 9.14 5.23
N LEU A 240 24.96 9.07 4.36
CA LEU A 240 25.41 10.19 3.55
C LEU A 240 25.01 9.94 2.10
N PHE A 241 24.26 10.87 1.50
CA PHE A 241 24.09 10.87 0.06
C PHE A 241 25.15 11.77 -0.58
N LYS A 242 25.73 11.30 -1.68
CA LYS A 242 26.55 12.13 -2.58
C LYS A 242 25.71 12.50 -3.78
N THR A 243 25.31 13.77 -3.87
CA THR A 243 24.92 14.31 -5.18
C THR A 243 26.18 14.81 -5.90
N LYS A 244 26.06 15.10 -7.21
CA LYS A 244 27.15 15.71 -8.00
C LYS A 244 27.64 17.06 -7.45
N ILE A 245 26.89 17.70 -6.55
CA ILE A 245 27.07 19.10 -6.14
C ILE A 245 27.30 19.23 -4.62
N SER A 246 26.79 18.30 -3.81
CA SER A 246 26.98 18.31 -2.36
C SER A 246 26.88 16.92 -1.73
N GLN A 247 27.55 16.79 -0.58
CA GLN A 247 27.34 15.70 0.36
C GLN A 247 26.33 16.16 1.41
N GLY A 248 25.33 15.34 1.70
CA GLY A 248 24.31 15.61 2.72
C GLY A 248 23.96 14.36 3.50
N ARG A 249 23.40 14.54 4.71
CA ARG A 249 22.88 13.42 5.51
C ARG A 249 21.43 13.15 5.19
N PHE A 250 21.05 11.89 5.27
CA PHE A 250 19.66 11.46 5.26
C PHE A 250 19.36 10.58 6.46
N LEU A 251 18.09 10.59 6.86
CA LEU A 251 17.51 9.69 7.84
C LEU A 251 16.20 9.15 7.29
N GLU A 252 16.09 7.84 7.24
CA GLU A 252 14.92 7.09 6.83
C GLU A 252 14.53 6.15 7.96
N ILE A 253 13.26 6.18 8.35
CA ILE A 253 12.68 5.31 9.38
C ILE A 253 11.49 4.62 8.75
N GLU A 254 11.60 3.33 8.53
CA GLU A 254 10.55 2.49 7.97
C GLU A 254 9.87 1.71 9.11
N TYR A 255 8.55 1.76 9.13
CA TYR A 255 7.69 0.95 9.96
C TYR A 255 6.87 0.05 9.05
N SER A 256 7.10 -1.25 9.11
CA SER A 256 6.34 -2.24 8.35
C SER A 256 5.32 -2.84 9.32
N PRO A 257 4.05 -2.41 9.29
CA PRO A 257 3.13 -2.73 10.37
C PRO A 257 2.70 -4.20 10.39
N PHE A 258 2.97 -4.96 9.33
CA PHE A 258 2.63 -6.38 9.29
C PHE A 258 3.42 -7.20 10.33
N PRO A 259 2.76 -8.05 11.13
CA PRO A 259 3.42 -8.94 12.09
C PRO A 259 4.16 -10.11 11.43
N GLN A 260 4.48 -10.03 10.14
CA GLN A 260 5.29 -10.97 9.37
C GLN A 260 5.83 -10.16 8.19
N GLY A 261 7.14 -9.92 8.14
CA GLY A 261 7.73 -8.94 7.21
C GLY A 261 7.41 -9.19 5.72
N PRO A 262 7.72 -8.23 4.83
CA PRO A 262 7.41 -8.27 3.40
C PRO A 262 8.13 -9.36 2.58
N LEU A 263 8.74 -10.35 3.23
CA LEU A 263 9.27 -11.55 2.57
C LEU A 263 8.51 -12.84 2.91
N ASP A 264 7.65 -12.86 3.93
CA ASP A 264 6.98 -14.10 4.37
C ASP A 264 5.45 -14.11 4.15
N ALA A 265 4.73 -13.00 4.36
CA ALA A 265 3.25 -13.02 4.32
C ALA A 265 2.61 -12.67 2.96
N LEU A 266 3.33 -12.03 2.03
CA LEU A 266 2.87 -11.98 0.62
C LEU A 266 2.83 -13.40 0.03
N SER A 267 3.74 -14.28 0.47
CA SER A 267 3.75 -15.68 0.06
C SER A 267 2.56 -16.48 0.61
N ALA A 268 2.06 -16.18 1.81
CA ALA A 268 0.91 -16.86 2.40
C ALA A 268 -0.42 -16.42 1.76
N GLY A 269 -0.61 -15.12 1.52
CA GLY A 269 -1.78 -14.61 0.79
C GLY A 269 -1.84 -15.12 -0.65
N ASP A 270 -0.68 -15.26 -1.30
CA ASP A 270 -0.58 -15.91 -2.60
C ASP A 270 -0.88 -17.41 -2.51
N VAL A 271 -0.41 -18.13 -1.48
CA VAL A 271 -0.73 -19.56 -1.29
C VAL A 271 -2.23 -19.77 -1.02
N GLU A 272 -2.86 -18.97 -0.17
CA GLU A 272 -4.30 -19.01 0.08
C GLU A 272 -5.10 -18.70 -1.18
N PHE A 273 -4.69 -17.67 -1.92
CA PHE A 273 -5.28 -17.30 -3.19
C PHE A 273 -5.12 -18.41 -4.24
N LEU A 274 -3.93 -19.00 -4.35
CA LEU A 274 -3.64 -20.09 -5.28
C LEU A 274 -4.44 -21.35 -4.91
N THR A 275 -4.57 -21.65 -3.62
CA THR A 275 -5.39 -22.77 -3.12
C THR A 275 -6.86 -22.56 -3.45
N PHE A 276 -7.36 -21.34 -3.22
CA PHE A 276 -8.70 -20.94 -3.62
C PHE A 276 -8.90 -21.08 -5.14
N ALA A 277 -7.97 -20.56 -5.95
CA ALA A 277 -8.04 -20.63 -7.40
C ALA A 277 -8.02 -22.09 -7.91
N GLN A 278 -7.21 -22.96 -7.29
CA GLN A 278 -7.18 -24.39 -7.58
C GLN A 278 -8.52 -25.06 -7.25
N ALA A 279 -9.06 -24.83 -6.05
CA ALA A 279 -10.34 -25.40 -5.65
C ALA A 279 -11.49 -25.00 -6.59
N MET A 280 -11.55 -23.73 -6.99
CA MET A 280 -12.55 -23.25 -7.96
C MET A 280 -12.36 -23.86 -9.36
N ALA A 281 -11.12 -24.06 -9.78
CA ALA A 281 -10.81 -24.71 -11.05
C ALA A 281 -11.15 -26.21 -11.06
N GLU A 282 -11.09 -26.88 -9.91
CA GLU A 282 -11.46 -28.29 -9.75
C GLU A 282 -12.99 -28.48 -9.70
N CYS A 283 -13.72 -27.67 -8.93
CA CYS A 283 -15.18 -27.73 -8.88
C CYS A 283 -15.83 -27.55 -10.27
N SER A 284 -15.31 -26.61 -11.07
CA SER A 284 -15.82 -26.38 -12.43
C SER A 284 -15.57 -27.57 -13.37
N LYS A 285 -14.52 -28.37 -13.16
CA LYS A 285 -14.29 -29.61 -13.92
C LYS A 285 -15.30 -30.68 -13.53
N GLU A 286 -15.62 -30.82 -12.24
CA GLU A 286 -16.64 -31.76 -11.77
C GLU A 286 -18.03 -31.40 -12.32
N ASP A 287 -18.37 -30.12 -12.40
CA ASP A 287 -19.62 -29.65 -13.00
C ASP A 287 -19.69 -29.94 -14.52
N LEU A 288 -18.57 -29.72 -15.25
CA LEU A 288 -18.47 -30.05 -16.68
C LEU A 288 -18.49 -31.57 -16.93
N GLU A 289 -17.89 -32.36 -16.05
CA GLU A 289 -17.92 -33.83 -16.13
C GLU A 289 -19.32 -34.39 -15.78
N ALA A 290 -20.04 -33.77 -14.83
CA ALA A 290 -21.42 -34.10 -14.48
C ALA A 290 -22.41 -33.77 -15.61
N GLU A 291 -22.20 -32.68 -16.36
CA GLU A 291 -22.95 -32.38 -17.57
C GLU A 291 -22.60 -33.30 -18.76
N SER A 292 -21.45 -33.99 -18.71
CA SER A 292 -20.98 -34.90 -19.77
C SER A 292 -21.44 -36.36 -19.64
N VAL A 293 -22.32 -36.68 -18.68
CA VAL A 293 -22.95 -38.00 -18.55
C VAL A 293 -23.86 -38.23 -19.78
N PRO A 294 -23.73 -39.39 -20.47
CA PRO A 294 -24.01 -39.49 -21.90
C PRO A 294 -25.50 -39.36 -22.22
N ALA A 295 -25.76 -38.80 -23.41
CA ALA A 295 -27.00 -38.98 -24.13
C ALA A 295 -27.49 -40.42 -23.94
N LEU A 296 -28.69 -40.56 -23.39
CA LEU A 296 -29.43 -41.81 -23.38
C LEU A 296 -29.44 -42.35 -24.82
N ASP A 297 -28.64 -43.38 -25.08
CA ASP A 297 -28.91 -44.36 -26.10
C ASP A 297 -30.23 -45.03 -25.70
N THR A 298 -31.34 -44.44 -26.12
CA THR A 298 -32.62 -45.15 -26.17
C THR A 298 -32.62 -45.98 -27.45
N PRO A 299 -32.50 -47.32 -27.39
CA PRO A 299 -33.10 -48.14 -28.42
C PRO A 299 -34.61 -48.15 -28.20
N PHE A 300 -35.34 -48.18 -29.32
CA PHE A 300 -36.80 -48.30 -29.52
C PHE A 300 -37.55 -46.99 -29.81
#